data_AF-A0A8B6F368-F1
#
_entry.id   AF-A0A8B6F368-F1
#
_cell.length_a   1.000
_cell.length_b   1.000
_cell.length_c   1.000
_cell.angle_alpha   90.00
_cell.angle_beta   90.00
_cell.angle_gamma   90.00
#
_symmetry.space_group_name_H-M   'P 1'
#
loop_
_entity.id
_entity.type
_entity.pdbx_description
1 polymer ?
#
loop_
_entity_poly.entity_id
_entity_poly.type
_entity_poly.pdbx_seq_one_letter_code
_entity_poly.pdbx_strand_id
1 'polypeptide(L)'
;MSPTLGPMLVRMNRMIRVDFVSFVRMFLIFMISGGVTIQAILYPNFPLGTELIKRVVTRPLFAMFLTQIHDLDGDPDCSPHYANLTTSYCATDAFHFRGSHMYKPEPLVEPVQKCPMSSLGGYIITIQYLLICKLVLVTLLFAMFALTITKVDLEAAEIWKFQRYMIIMDFEDRLCFPPPFTIINYLFIFLTFIHRLLKGCMKKCSDFCTCDKLYKTKKSESHKKTKRSEDYNYWKKCSHDYVNAKEEKLQMEDIPKVQAEM
;
A
#
# COMPACT_ATOMS: atom_id res chain seq x y z
N MET A 1 13.72 -12.37 14.34
CA MET A 1 12.40 -11.88 13.86
C MET A 1 11.33 -12.20 14.88
N SER A 2 10.43 -11.26 15.17
CA SER A 2 9.38 -11.46 16.17
C SER A 2 8.35 -12.50 15.68
N PRO A 3 8.01 -13.50 16.51
CA PRO A 3 7.04 -14.55 16.16
C PRO A 3 5.60 -14.05 16.06
N THR A 4 5.29 -12.88 16.63
CA THR A 4 3.94 -12.31 16.65
C THR A 4 3.72 -11.29 15.53
N LEU A 5 4.72 -10.45 15.25
CA LEU A 5 4.63 -9.38 14.24
C LEU A 5 4.66 -9.91 12.79
N GLY A 6 5.36 -11.01 12.58
CA GLY A 6 5.52 -11.64 11.27
C GLY A 6 4.21 -11.99 10.55
N PRO A 7 3.38 -12.90 11.11
CA PRO A 7 2.11 -13.28 10.49
C PRO A 7 1.11 -12.12 10.43
N MET A 8 1.20 -11.13 11.32
CA MET A 8 0.38 -9.91 11.22
C MET A 8 0.74 -9.08 9.98
N LEU A 9 2.03 -8.94 9.65
CA LEU A 9 2.49 -8.21 8.47
C LEU A 9 2.02 -8.88 7.17
N VAL A 10 2.06 -10.23 7.12
CA VAL A 10 1.59 -11.00 5.95
C VAL A 10 0.09 -10.80 5.74
N ARG A 11 -0.71 -10.85 6.82
CA ARG A 11 -2.15 -10.56 6.78
C ARG A 11 -2.43 -9.15 6.28
N MET A 12 -1.75 -8.15 6.84
CA MET A 12 -1.90 -6.74 6.44
C MET A 12 -1.65 -6.56 4.94
N ASN A 13 -0.58 -7.13 4.40
CA ASN A 13 -0.25 -6.97 2.97
C ASN A 13 -1.33 -7.60 2.06
N ARG A 14 -1.87 -8.76 2.43
CA ARG A 14 -2.95 -9.39 1.66
C ARG A 14 -4.25 -8.59 1.74
N MET A 15 -4.61 -8.13 2.93
CA MET A 15 -5.80 -7.31 3.17
C MET A 15 -5.73 -5.99 2.38
N ILE A 16 -4.56 -5.37 2.30
CA ILE A 16 -4.35 -4.16 1.49
C ILE A 16 -4.50 -4.46 -0.01
N ARG A 17 -3.88 -5.53 -0.52
CA ARG A 17 -3.91 -5.81 -1.96
C ARG A 17 -5.27 -6.24 -2.49
N VAL A 18 -6.04 -6.98 -1.70
CA VAL A 18 -7.31 -7.56 -2.15
C VAL A 18 -8.48 -6.68 -1.73
N ASP A 19 -8.69 -6.49 -0.44
CA ASP A 19 -9.90 -5.82 0.08
C ASP A 19 -9.79 -4.31 -0.05
N PHE A 20 -8.66 -3.71 0.34
CA PHE A 20 -8.51 -2.26 0.29
C PHE A 20 -8.49 -1.73 -1.14
N VAL A 21 -7.82 -2.40 -2.09
CA VAL A 21 -7.87 -2.00 -3.51
C VAL A 21 -9.30 -2.08 -4.07
N SER A 22 -10.03 -3.15 -3.75
CA SER A 22 -11.43 -3.31 -4.18
C SER A 22 -12.33 -2.24 -3.59
N PHE A 23 -12.15 -1.93 -2.30
CA PHE A 23 -12.86 -0.86 -1.63
C PHE A 23 -12.53 0.52 -2.21
N VAL A 24 -11.25 0.84 -2.43
CA VAL A 24 -10.83 2.12 -2.98
C VAL A 24 -11.44 2.34 -4.37
N ARG A 25 -11.51 1.29 -5.21
CA ARG A 25 -12.17 1.38 -6.52
C ARG A 25 -13.64 1.80 -6.41
N MET A 26 -14.38 1.22 -5.46
CA MET A 26 -15.77 1.60 -5.20
C MET A 26 -15.86 3.02 -4.60
N PHE A 27 -15.02 3.32 -3.61
CA PHE A 27 -14.96 4.61 -2.93
C PHE A 27 -14.69 5.77 -3.90
N LEU A 28 -13.80 5.60 -4.88
CA LEU A 28 -13.50 6.63 -5.88
C LEU A 28 -14.72 7.06 -6.67
N ILE A 29 -15.64 6.15 -6.98
CA ILE A 29 -16.87 6.46 -7.74
C ILE A 29 -17.76 7.40 -6.91
N PHE A 30 -17.98 7.07 -5.64
CA PHE A 30 -18.77 7.89 -4.72
C PHE A 30 -18.09 9.24 -4.46
N MET A 31 -16.76 9.26 -4.32
CA MET A 31 -16.01 10.49 -4.10
C MET A 31 -16.11 11.45 -5.29
N ILE A 32 -15.95 10.96 -6.52
CA ILE A 32 -16.07 11.81 -7.72
C ILE A 32 -17.50 12.31 -7.88
N SER A 33 -18.50 11.44 -7.75
CA SER A 33 -19.91 11.82 -7.86
C SER A 33 -20.31 12.87 -6.82
N GLY A 34 -19.96 12.63 -5.54
CA GLY A 34 -20.24 13.57 -4.45
C GLY A 34 -19.46 14.88 -4.62
N GLY A 35 -18.19 14.79 -5.00
CA GLY A 35 -17.32 15.95 -5.25
C GLY A 35 -17.84 16.88 -6.33
N VAL A 36 -18.26 16.33 -7.48
CA VAL A 36 -18.85 17.11 -8.57
C VAL A 36 -20.16 17.77 -8.11
N THR A 37 -21.01 17.02 -7.41
CA THR A 37 -22.31 17.54 -6.95
C THR A 37 -22.15 18.69 -5.94
N ILE A 38 -21.27 18.52 -4.95
CA ILE A 38 -20.97 19.54 -3.95
C ILE A 38 -20.34 20.77 -4.60
N GLN A 39 -19.42 20.59 -5.56
CA GLN A 39 -18.79 21.70 -6.25
C GLN A 39 -19.79 22.48 -7.12
N ALA A 40 -20.70 21.78 -7.81
CA ALA A 40 -21.71 22.40 -8.66
C ALA A 40 -22.72 23.23 -7.86
N ILE A 41 -23.10 22.77 -6.67
CA ILE A 41 -24.08 23.46 -5.81
C ILE A 41 -23.45 24.63 -5.07
N LEU A 42 -22.22 24.46 -4.54
CA LEU A 42 -21.59 25.51 -3.73
C LEU A 42 -20.90 26.58 -4.58
N TYR A 43 -20.38 26.24 -5.76
CA TYR A 43 -19.68 27.19 -6.65
C TYR A 43 -20.21 27.09 -8.09
N PRO A 44 -21.44 27.56 -8.35
CA PRO A 44 -22.10 27.40 -9.65
C PRO A 44 -21.37 28.14 -10.80
N ASN A 45 -20.63 29.21 -10.49
CA ASN A 45 -19.99 30.09 -11.49
C ASN A 45 -18.49 29.80 -11.69
N PHE A 46 -17.98 28.67 -11.19
CA PHE A 46 -16.56 28.37 -11.27
C PHE A 46 -16.15 27.95 -12.70
N PRO A 47 -15.08 28.52 -13.29
CA PRO A 47 -14.68 28.22 -14.66
C PRO A 47 -14.13 26.79 -14.81
N LEU A 48 -14.35 26.20 -15.98
CA LEU A 48 -13.80 24.89 -16.33
C LEU A 48 -12.28 25.01 -16.51
N GLY A 49 -11.51 24.56 -15.52
CA GLY A 49 -10.05 24.56 -15.53
C GLY A 49 -9.45 23.43 -14.68
N THR A 50 -8.12 23.33 -14.66
CA THR A 50 -7.41 22.33 -13.83
C THR A 50 -7.67 22.51 -12.34
N GLU A 51 -7.89 23.75 -11.91
CA GLU A 51 -8.26 24.08 -10.54
C GLU A 51 -9.62 23.53 -10.12
N LEU A 52 -10.57 23.39 -11.06
CA LEU A 52 -11.86 22.77 -10.79
C LEU A 52 -11.67 21.29 -10.46
N ILE A 53 -10.93 20.58 -11.31
CA ILE A 53 -10.66 19.15 -11.13
C ILE A 53 -9.95 18.91 -9.79
N LYS A 54 -8.96 19.76 -9.46
CA LYS A 54 -8.25 19.69 -8.18
C LYS A 54 -9.24 19.83 -7.01
N ARG A 55 -10.12 20.84 -7.04
CA ARG A 55 -11.12 21.07 -5.97
C ARG A 55 -12.14 19.93 -5.87
N VAL A 56 -12.64 19.44 -7.00
CA VAL A 56 -13.61 18.33 -7.07
C VAL A 56 -13.06 17.06 -6.41
N VAL A 57 -11.75 16.81 -6.46
CA VAL A 57 -11.13 15.63 -5.84
C VAL A 57 -10.68 15.90 -4.41
N THR A 58 -9.95 17.00 -4.17
CA THR A 58 -9.32 17.25 -2.86
C THR A 58 -10.36 17.54 -1.79
N ARG A 59 -11.39 18.31 -2.11
CA ARG A 59 -12.40 18.74 -1.15
C ARG A 59 -13.20 17.57 -0.54
N PRO A 60 -13.87 16.69 -1.32
CA PRO A 60 -14.60 15.56 -0.75
C PRO A 60 -13.67 14.56 -0.05
N LEU A 61 -12.43 14.42 -0.51
CA LEU A 61 -11.41 13.58 0.13
C LEU A 61 -11.04 14.12 1.53
N PHE A 62 -10.72 15.41 1.65
CA PHE A 62 -10.42 16.02 2.95
C PHE A 62 -11.66 16.13 3.85
N ALA A 63 -12.84 16.36 3.27
CA ALA A 63 -14.10 16.38 4.02
C ALA A 63 -14.36 15.04 4.75
N MET A 64 -13.96 13.92 4.15
CA MET A 64 -14.06 12.60 4.79
C MET A 64 -13.22 12.51 6.08
N PHE A 65 -12.03 13.11 6.13
CA PHE A 65 -11.13 13.01 7.28
C PHE A 65 -11.33 14.15 8.29
N LEU A 66 -11.47 15.39 7.81
CA LEU A 66 -11.41 16.61 8.63
C LEU A 66 -12.77 17.30 8.84
N THR A 67 -13.85 16.84 8.19
CA THR A 67 -15.21 17.44 8.29
C THR A 67 -15.20 18.96 8.18
N GLN A 68 -14.50 19.51 7.18
CA GLN A 68 -14.49 20.95 6.96
C GLN A 68 -15.79 21.38 6.28
N ILE A 69 -16.67 22.02 7.04
CA ILE A 69 -17.97 22.56 6.58
C ILE A 69 -18.02 24.09 6.53
N HIS A 70 -16.90 24.78 6.70
CA HIS A 70 -16.83 26.25 6.76
C HIS A 70 -17.39 26.93 5.50
N ASP A 71 -17.24 26.29 4.34
CA ASP A 71 -17.77 26.82 3.08
C ASP A 71 -19.30 26.77 2.98
N LEU A 72 -19.99 25.97 3.82
CA LEU A 72 -21.45 25.85 3.77
C LEU A 72 -22.16 27.04 4.41
N ASP A 73 -21.56 27.59 5.46
CA ASP A 73 -22.07 28.78 6.15
C ASP A 73 -21.97 30.04 5.29
N GLY A 74 -21.24 29.95 4.17
CA GLY A 74 -21.00 31.07 3.27
C GLY A 74 -19.96 32.03 3.85
N ASP A 75 -19.34 32.79 2.97
CA ASP A 75 -18.41 33.84 3.37
C ASP A 75 -19.16 35.18 3.48
N PRO A 76 -19.11 35.90 4.62
CA PRO A 76 -19.76 37.20 4.76
C PRO A 76 -19.26 38.23 3.73
N ASP A 77 -18.01 38.11 3.28
CA ASP A 77 -17.43 39.00 2.26
C ASP A 77 -18.05 38.77 0.86
N CYS A 78 -18.74 37.65 0.66
CA CYS A 78 -19.34 37.28 -0.62
C CYS A 78 -20.77 37.81 -0.84
N SER A 79 -21.50 38.15 0.22
CA SER A 79 -22.86 38.72 0.15
C SER A 79 -22.96 39.98 -0.76
N PRO A 80 -22.08 41.00 -0.63
CA PRO A 80 -22.16 42.20 -1.48
C PRO A 80 -21.84 41.91 -2.96
N HIS A 81 -21.06 40.87 -3.25
CA HIS A 81 -20.71 40.50 -4.62
C HIS A 81 -21.90 39.91 -5.39
N TYR A 82 -22.76 39.15 -4.72
CA TYR A 82 -24.00 38.65 -5.32
C TYR A 82 -25.07 39.74 -5.45
N ALA A 83 -25.13 40.70 -4.50
CA ALA A 83 -26.11 41.79 -4.53
C ALA A 83 -25.82 42.87 -5.60
N ASN A 84 -24.54 43.11 -5.91
CA ASN A 84 -24.12 44.09 -6.91
C ASN A 84 -24.22 43.59 -8.37
N LEU A 85 -24.62 42.33 -8.58
CA LEU A 85 -24.72 41.73 -9.91
C LEU A 85 -26.08 42.09 -10.54
N THR A 86 -26.09 43.05 -11.46
CA THR A 86 -27.32 43.46 -12.17
C THR A 86 -27.70 42.50 -13.29
N THR A 87 -29.01 42.34 -13.55
CA THR A 87 -29.56 41.40 -14.55
C THR A 87 -29.01 41.62 -15.97
N SER A 88 -28.56 42.83 -16.30
CA SER A 88 -27.90 43.14 -17.57
C SER A 88 -26.55 42.43 -17.74
N TYR A 89 -25.76 42.22 -16.68
CA TYR A 89 -24.47 41.51 -16.76
C TYR A 89 -24.65 40.00 -17.03
N CYS A 90 -25.68 39.38 -16.43
CA CYS A 90 -26.02 37.99 -16.73
C CYS A 90 -26.55 37.79 -18.16
N ALA A 91 -27.14 38.84 -18.75
CA ALA A 91 -27.68 38.80 -20.11
C ALA A 91 -26.63 39.07 -21.20
N THR A 92 -25.63 39.92 -20.93
CA THR A 92 -24.55 40.23 -21.89
C THR A 92 -23.57 39.08 -22.10
N ASP A 93 -23.39 38.21 -21.09
CA ASP A 93 -22.49 37.05 -21.17
C ASP A 93 -23.15 35.78 -21.75
N ALA A 94 -24.46 35.80 -22.01
CA ALA A 94 -25.17 34.67 -22.64
C ALA A 94 -24.67 34.37 -24.07
N PHE A 95 -24.05 35.34 -24.75
CA PHE A 95 -23.51 35.16 -26.10
C PHE A 95 -22.05 34.66 -26.12
N HIS A 96 -21.30 34.73 -25.01
CA HIS A 96 -19.90 34.31 -24.91
C HIS A 96 -19.69 32.91 -24.27
N PHE A 97 -20.77 32.16 -24.04
CA PHE A 97 -20.71 30.85 -23.36
C PHE A 97 -20.15 29.69 -24.20
N ARG A 98 -19.71 29.93 -25.45
CA ARG A 98 -18.87 28.98 -26.21
C ARG A 98 -17.38 29.36 -26.09
N GLY A 99 -16.77 29.00 -24.97
CA GLY A 99 -15.36 28.60 -24.95
C GLY A 99 -14.28 29.68 -25.10
N SER A 100 -14.51 30.94 -24.74
CA SER A 100 -13.42 31.92 -24.70
C SER A 100 -13.55 32.95 -23.58
N HIS A 101 -13.00 32.62 -22.40
CA HIS A 101 -12.35 33.63 -21.54
C HIS A 101 -10.98 33.11 -21.15
N MET A 102 -10.07 33.13 -22.13
CA MET A 102 -8.65 33.21 -21.84
C MET A 102 -8.33 34.66 -21.50
N TYR A 103 -7.89 34.83 -20.24
CA TYR A 103 -7.08 35.94 -19.74
C TYR A 103 -7.81 37.24 -19.32
N LYS A 104 -7.84 37.42 -17.99
CA LYS A 104 -8.21 38.59 -17.16
C LYS A 104 -9.71 38.90 -16.99
N PRO A 105 -10.30 38.59 -15.82
CA PRO A 105 -11.47 39.32 -15.36
C PRO A 105 -11.03 40.72 -14.90
N GLU A 106 -11.79 41.75 -15.29
CA GLU A 106 -11.80 43.05 -14.61
C GLU A 106 -12.06 42.85 -13.09
N PRO A 107 -11.66 43.81 -12.22
CA PRO A 107 -11.58 43.63 -10.77
C PRO A 107 -12.92 43.31 -10.04
N LEU A 108 -14.04 43.25 -10.75
CA LEU A 108 -15.36 42.88 -10.20
C LEU A 108 -15.70 41.38 -10.29
N VAL A 109 -15.06 40.61 -11.18
CA VAL A 109 -15.50 39.23 -11.54
C VAL A 109 -14.75 38.13 -10.76
N GLU A 110 -13.55 38.44 -10.29
CA GLU A 110 -12.72 37.49 -9.54
C GLU A 110 -13.27 37.02 -8.17
N PRO A 111 -14.01 37.82 -7.38
CA PRO A 111 -14.54 37.36 -6.10
C PRO A 111 -15.72 36.41 -6.27
N VAL A 112 -16.67 36.68 -7.17
CA VAL A 112 -17.90 35.86 -7.34
C VAL A 112 -17.59 34.41 -7.74
N GLN A 113 -16.54 34.19 -8.55
CA GLN A 113 -16.13 32.84 -8.98
C GLN A 113 -15.58 31.98 -7.82
N LYS A 114 -14.99 32.63 -6.81
CA LYS A 114 -14.37 31.95 -5.65
C LYS A 114 -15.28 31.95 -4.43
N CYS A 115 -16.47 32.54 -4.52
CA CYS A 115 -17.42 32.70 -3.43
C CYS A 115 -18.37 31.51 -3.28
N PRO A 116 -18.47 30.88 -2.09
CA PRO A 116 -19.45 29.84 -1.86
C PRO A 116 -20.86 30.43 -1.78
N MET A 117 -21.83 29.73 -2.35
CA MET A 117 -23.24 30.06 -2.21
C MET A 117 -23.87 29.23 -1.08
N SER A 118 -24.29 29.90 -0.01
CA SER A 118 -25.01 29.25 1.09
C SER A 118 -26.45 28.94 0.64
N SER A 119 -26.81 27.66 0.65
CA SER A 119 -28.15 27.19 0.31
C SER A 119 -28.50 25.94 1.11
N LEU A 120 -29.77 25.77 1.48
CA LEU A 120 -30.24 24.59 2.22
C LEU A 120 -29.92 23.28 1.47
N GLY A 121 -29.97 23.31 0.13
CA GLY A 121 -29.59 22.16 -0.70
C GLY A 121 -28.12 21.76 -0.54
N GLY A 122 -27.21 22.74 -0.44
CA GLY A 122 -25.80 22.49 -0.17
C GLY A 122 -25.56 21.76 1.16
N TYR A 123 -26.28 22.15 2.22
CA TYR A 123 -26.25 21.45 3.51
C TYR A 123 -26.75 20.02 3.41
N ILE A 124 -27.93 19.80 2.82
CA ILE A 124 -28.53 18.47 2.73
C ILE A 124 -27.61 17.51 1.95
N ILE A 125 -27.10 17.92 0.79
CA ILE A 125 -26.23 17.08 -0.05
C ILE A 125 -24.91 16.78 0.64
N THR A 126 -24.29 17.77 1.29
CA THR A 126 -23.02 17.57 1.99
C THR A 126 -23.18 16.63 3.18
N ILE A 127 -24.25 16.80 3.98
CA ILE A 127 -24.56 15.91 5.10
C ILE A 127 -24.83 14.48 4.58
N GLN A 128 -25.64 14.32 3.53
CA GLN A 128 -25.89 13.03 2.91
C GLN A 128 -24.60 12.35 2.45
N TYR A 129 -23.71 13.08 1.77
CA TYR A 129 -22.39 12.58 1.36
C TYR A 129 -21.56 12.13 2.56
N LEU A 130 -21.48 12.93 3.62
CA LEU A 130 -20.73 12.59 4.83
C LEU A 130 -21.29 11.35 5.54
N LEU A 131 -22.61 11.19 5.59
CA LEU A 131 -23.25 9.99 6.15
C LEU A 131 -22.88 8.75 5.34
N ILE A 132 -23.00 8.80 4.02
CA ILE A 132 -22.64 7.67 3.16
C ILE A 132 -21.16 7.31 3.32
N CYS A 133 -20.25 8.29 3.22
CA CYS A 133 -18.82 8.01 3.30
C CYS A 133 -18.39 7.56 4.71
N LYS A 134 -18.81 8.23 5.77
CA LYS A 134 -18.32 7.92 7.13
C LYS A 134 -19.07 6.79 7.83
N LEU A 135 -20.38 6.66 7.62
CA LEU A 135 -21.17 5.63 8.31
C LEU A 135 -21.34 4.37 7.48
N VAL A 136 -21.42 4.47 6.16
CA VAL A 136 -21.61 3.29 5.30
C VAL A 136 -20.27 2.80 4.78
N LEU A 137 -19.49 3.62 4.08
CA LEU A 137 -18.26 3.14 3.42
C LEU A 137 -17.17 2.74 4.44
N VAL A 138 -16.93 3.53 5.48
CA VAL A 138 -15.92 3.18 6.50
C VAL A 138 -16.32 1.93 7.30
N THR A 139 -17.61 1.74 7.62
CA THR A 139 -18.05 0.55 8.36
C THR A 139 -17.98 -0.70 7.51
N LEU A 140 -18.32 -0.61 6.21
CA LEU A 140 -18.11 -1.70 5.26
C LEU A 140 -16.63 -2.06 5.12
N LEU A 141 -15.73 -1.07 5.06
CA LEU A 141 -14.29 -1.33 5.04
C LEU A 141 -13.82 -2.07 6.30
N PHE A 142 -14.27 -1.62 7.48
CA PHE A 142 -13.96 -2.29 8.74
C PHE A 142 -14.49 -3.73 8.78
N ALA A 143 -15.72 -3.96 8.29
CA ALA A 143 -16.31 -5.29 8.21
C ALA A 143 -15.52 -6.21 7.27
N MET A 144 -15.14 -5.74 6.08
CA MET A 144 -14.30 -6.51 5.15
C MET A 144 -12.96 -6.88 5.76
N PHE A 145 -12.33 -5.94 6.48
CA PHE A 145 -11.07 -6.19 7.17
C PHE A 145 -11.20 -7.23 8.29
N ALA A 146 -12.25 -7.13 9.11
CA ALA A 146 -12.52 -8.11 10.15
C ALA A 146 -12.74 -9.52 9.57
N LEU A 147 -13.50 -9.64 8.48
CA LEU A 147 -13.72 -10.90 7.77
C LEU A 147 -12.43 -11.49 7.18
N THR A 148 -11.56 -10.66 6.62
CA THR A 148 -10.30 -11.12 6.03
C THR A 148 -9.30 -11.54 7.09
N ILE A 149 -9.24 -10.85 8.23
CA ILE A 149 -8.34 -11.23 9.34
C ILE A 149 -8.62 -12.66 9.80
N THR A 150 -9.88 -13.06 9.94
CA THR A 150 -10.24 -14.42 10.35
C THR A 150 -10.04 -15.43 9.23
N LYS A 151 -10.38 -15.08 7.99
CA LYS A 151 -10.24 -15.98 6.84
C LYS A 151 -8.78 -16.29 6.48
N VAL A 152 -7.88 -15.31 6.62
CA VAL A 152 -6.48 -15.40 6.14
C VAL A 152 -5.51 -15.83 7.24
N ASP A 153 -5.94 -15.99 8.50
CA ASP A 153 -5.04 -16.20 9.64
C ASP A 153 -4.12 -17.41 9.48
N LEU A 154 -4.69 -18.56 9.13
CA LEU A 154 -3.94 -19.81 8.95
C LEU A 154 -2.98 -19.73 7.75
N GLU A 155 -3.49 -19.28 6.60
CA GLU A 155 -2.70 -19.15 5.37
C GLU A 155 -1.53 -18.17 5.55
N ALA A 156 -1.74 -17.07 6.28
CA ALA A 156 -0.67 -16.11 6.56
C ALA A 156 0.38 -16.65 7.53
N ALA A 157 0.00 -17.49 8.49
CA ALA A 157 0.94 -18.13 9.40
C ALA A 157 1.87 -19.10 8.65
N GLU A 158 1.35 -19.84 7.67
CA GLU A 158 2.14 -20.72 6.81
C GLU A 158 3.10 -19.96 5.90
N ILE A 159 2.61 -18.94 5.21
CA ILE A 159 3.44 -18.07 4.36
C ILE A 159 4.55 -17.42 5.19
N TRP A 160 4.25 -16.97 6.41
CA TRP A 160 5.26 -16.39 7.28
C TRP A 160 6.34 -17.40 7.70
N LYS A 161 5.99 -18.65 8.00
CA LYS A 161 6.98 -19.71 8.31
C LYS A 161 7.93 -19.91 7.14
N PHE A 162 7.41 -19.91 5.91
CA PHE A 162 8.22 -20.02 4.70
C PHE A 162 9.15 -18.82 4.50
N GLN A 163 8.61 -17.59 4.63
CA GLN A 163 9.41 -16.36 4.54
C GLN A 163 10.49 -16.29 5.63
N ARG A 164 10.15 -16.71 6.85
CA ARG A 164 11.09 -16.78 7.97
C ARG A 164 12.23 -17.74 7.67
N TYR A 165 11.95 -18.92 7.11
CA TYR A 165 12.98 -19.87 6.71
C TYR A 165 13.93 -19.28 5.68
N MET A 166 13.40 -18.66 4.62
CA MET A 166 14.20 -18.01 3.57
C MET A 166 15.14 -16.95 4.16
N ILE A 167 14.64 -16.14 5.10
CA ILE A 167 15.43 -15.13 5.78
C ILE A 167 16.54 -15.76 6.64
N ILE A 168 16.24 -16.82 7.40
CA ILE A 168 17.23 -17.53 8.22
C ILE A 168 18.36 -18.09 7.34
N MET A 169 18.00 -18.73 6.21
CA MET A 169 18.96 -19.22 5.22
C MET A 169 19.87 -18.10 4.68
N ASP A 170 19.29 -16.94 4.39
CA ASP A 170 20.06 -15.77 3.92
C ASP A 170 21.00 -15.20 5.00
N PHE A 171 20.70 -15.38 6.29
CA PHE A 171 21.59 -14.98 7.39
C PHE A 171 22.75 -15.96 7.60
N GLU A 172 22.53 -17.25 7.39
CA GLU A 172 23.60 -18.26 7.46
C GLU A 172 24.68 -18.04 6.38
N ASP A 173 24.26 -17.58 5.19
CA ASP A 173 25.14 -17.30 4.07
C ASP A 173 25.91 -15.96 4.19
N ARG A 174 25.57 -15.09 5.15
CA ARG A 174 26.22 -13.78 5.33
C ARG A 174 27.49 -13.90 6.18
N LEU A 175 28.51 -13.13 5.81
CA LEU A 175 29.79 -13.09 6.51
C LEU A 175 29.57 -12.79 8.01
N CYS A 176 30.27 -13.52 8.90
CA CYS A 176 30.11 -13.46 10.37
C CYS A 176 30.27 -12.07 11.01
N PHE A 177 30.77 -11.06 10.30
CA PHE A 177 31.01 -9.73 10.84
C PHE A 177 29.80 -8.82 10.59
N PRO A 178 29.32 -8.07 11.61
CA PRO A 178 28.21 -7.15 11.43
C PRO A 178 28.56 -6.07 10.40
N PRO A 179 27.55 -5.41 9.78
CA PRO A 179 27.73 -4.44 8.70
C PRO A 179 28.86 -3.41 8.85
N PRO A 180 29.18 -2.86 10.04
CA PRO A 180 30.33 -1.95 10.18
C PRO A 180 31.71 -2.60 9.94
N PHE A 181 31.86 -3.91 10.16
CA PHE A 181 33.16 -4.61 10.06
C PHE A 181 33.32 -5.45 8.79
N THR A 182 32.36 -5.40 7.86
CA THR A 182 32.48 -6.12 6.58
C THR A 182 33.68 -5.67 5.75
N ILE A 183 34.12 -4.41 5.91
CA ILE A 183 35.29 -3.84 5.22
C ILE A 183 36.57 -4.60 5.59
N ILE A 184 36.73 -5.00 6.85
CA ILE A 184 37.89 -5.76 7.33
C ILE A 184 37.95 -7.12 6.65
N ASN A 185 36.79 -7.77 6.46
CA ASN A 185 36.72 -9.07 5.80
C ASN A 185 37.12 -8.99 4.31
N TYR A 186 36.63 -7.96 3.60
CA TYR A 186 37.07 -7.70 2.23
C TYR A 186 38.57 -7.35 2.13
N LEU A 187 39.12 -6.62 3.11
CA LEU A 187 40.56 -6.34 3.21
C LEU A 187 41.39 -7.62 3.40
N PHE A 188 40.98 -8.56 4.26
CA PHE A 188 41.68 -9.84 4.41
C PHE A 188 41.63 -10.69 3.15
N ILE A 189 40.48 -10.74 2.45
CA ILE A 189 40.35 -11.42 1.16
C ILE A 189 41.28 -10.78 0.13
N PHE A 190 41.33 -9.44 0.08
CA PHE A 190 42.19 -8.68 -0.84
C PHE A 190 43.68 -8.86 -0.55
N LEU A 191 44.09 -8.80 0.72
CA LEU A 191 45.48 -9.06 1.15
C LEU A 191 45.91 -10.49 0.82
N THR A 192 45.03 -11.47 1.04
CA THR A 192 45.30 -12.88 0.69
C THR A 192 45.43 -13.04 -0.83
N PHE A 193 44.64 -12.30 -1.61
CA PHE A 193 44.70 -12.30 -3.07
C PHE A 193 46.01 -11.68 -3.59
N ILE A 194 46.41 -10.52 -3.07
CA ILE A 194 47.70 -9.89 -3.38
C ILE A 194 48.86 -10.80 -2.98
N HIS A 195 48.80 -11.44 -1.81
CA HIS A 195 49.87 -12.33 -1.37
C HIS A 195 50.00 -13.58 -2.25
N ARG A 196 48.90 -14.08 -2.84
CA ARG A 196 48.92 -15.16 -3.85
C ARG A 196 49.47 -14.70 -5.20
N LEU A 197 49.17 -13.47 -5.61
CA LEU A 197 49.72 -12.87 -6.84
C LEU A 197 51.23 -12.60 -6.71
N LEU A 198 51.68 -12.11 -5.55
CA LEU A 198 53.09 -11.82 -5.26
C LEU A 198 53.93 -13.10 -5.11
N LYS A 199 53.38 -14.19 -4.56
CA LYS A 199 54.05 -15.50 -4.49
C LYS A 199 53.94 -16.30 -5.80
N GLY A 200 53.97 -15.62 -6.95
CA GLY A 200 53.80 -16.19 -8.29
C GLY A 200 54.27 -17.64 -8.41
N CYS A 201 53.31 -18.53 -8.68
CA CYS A 201 53.36 -19.95 -9.04
C CYS A 201 54.72 -20.69 -9.06
N MET A 202 55.56 -20.56 -8.03
CA MET A 202 56.88 -21.20 -7.98
C MET A 202 57.17 -21.71 -6.56
N LYS A 203 56.51 -22.80 -6.18
CA LYS A 203 57.15 -24.03 -5.65
C LYS A 203 56.11 -25.01 -5.07
N LYS A 204 56.15 -26.22 -5.64
CA LYS A 204 55.54 -27.48 -5.20
C LYS A 204 54.00 -27.55 -5.22
N CYS A 205 53.48 -27.95 -6.39
CA CYS A 205 52.61 -29.12 -6.43
C CYS A 205 53.32 -30.27 -5.70
N SER A 206 52.90 -30.57 -4.47
CA SER A 206 52.94 -31.93 -3.94
C SER A 206 51.81 -32.11 -2.92
N ASP A 207 51.68 -31.30 -1.86
CA ASP A 207 50.85 -31.78 -0.73
C ASP A 207 49.61 -30.94 -0.35
N PHE A 208 49.29 -29.86 -1.07
CA PHE A 208 48.04 -29.13 -0.79
C PHE A 208 47.52 -28.29 -1.97
N CYS A 209 47.12 -28.95 -3.06
CA CYS A 209 46.40 -28.28 -4.14
C CYS A 209 45.03 -27.78 -3.65
N THR A 210 44.91 -26.49 -3.31
CA THR A 210 43.64 -25.76 -3.20
C THR A 210 43.29 -24.98 -4.47
N CYS A 211 43.81 -25.42 -5.63
CA CYS A 211 43.32 -24.99 -6.95
C CYS A 211 41.86 -25.42 -7.20
N ASP A 212 41.29 -26.29 -6.37
CA ASP A 212 39.87 -26.66 -6.42
C ASP A 212 38.92 -25.59 -5.83
N LYS A 213 39.42 -24.61 -5.04
CA LYS A 213 38.53 -23.62 -4.39
C LYS A 213 38.12 -22.43 -5.27
N LEU A 214 38.82 -22.14 -6.37
CA LEU A 214 38.42 -21.06 -7.30
C LEU A 214 37.50 -21.56 -8.42
N TYR A 215 37.58 -22.84 -8.80
CA TYR A 215 36.53 -23.50 -9.58
C TYR A 215 35.24 -23.64 -8.75
N LYS A 216 35.35 -23.83 -7.43
CA LYS A 216 34.21 -23.75 -6.52
C LYS A 216 33.54 -22.37 -6.48
N THR A 217 34.14 -21.24 -6.85
CA THR A 217 33.42 -19.96 -6.82
C THR A 217 32.39 -19.83 -7.96
N LYS A 218 32.64 -20.43 -9.14
CA LYS A 218 31.65 -20.52 -10.24
C LYS A 218 30.77 -21.78 -10.16
N LYS A 219 31.31 -22.91 -9.67
CA LYS A 219 30.49 -24.09 -9.33
C LYS A 219 29.61 -23.83 -8.10
N SER A 220 29.95 -22.87 -7.24
CA SER A 220 29.16 -22.48 -6.05
C SER A 220 27.82 -21.89 -6.46
N GLU A 221 27.68 -21.11 -7.54
CA GLU A 221 26.34 -20.68 -7.95
C GLU A 221 25.47 -21.84 -8.46
N SER A 222 26.03 -22.81 -9.19
CA SER A 222 25.29 -23.96 -9.75
C SER A 222 25.03 -25.07 -8.70
N HIS A 223 26.03 -25.44 -7.89
CA HIS A 223 25.86 -26.36 -6.74
C HIS A 223 25.16 -25.69 -5.55
N LYS A 224 25.27 -24.37 -5.30
CA LYS A 224 24.41 -23.69 -4.30
C LYS A 224 22.98 -23.62 -4.79
N LYS A 225 22.70 -23.39 -6.08
CA LYS A 225 21.31 -23.48 -6.59
C LYS A 225 20.76 -24.89 -6.45
N THR A 226 21.56 -25.91 -6.78
CA THR A 226 21.17 -27.33 -6.65
C THR A 226 20.96 -27.69 -5.18
N LYS A 227 21.91 -27.37 -4.30
CA LYS A 227 21.80 -27.58 -2.84
C LYS A 227 20.68 -26.77 -2.21
N ARG A 228 20.45 -25.51 -2.62
CA ARG A 228 19.30 -24.68 -2.20
C ARG A 228 17.97 -25.28 -2.66
N SER A 229 17.92 -25.91 -3.85
CA SER A 229 16.73 -26.61 -4.33
C SER A 229 16.51 -27.95 -3.61
N GLU A 230 17.58 -28.67 -3.30
CA GLU A 230 17.55 -29.92 -2.53
C GLU A 230 17.17 -29.66 -1.07
N ASP A 231 17.73 -28.62 -0.45
CA ASP A 231 17.37 -28.14 0.89
C ASP A 231 15.91 -27.66 0.89
N TYR A 232 15.47 -26.87 -0.10
CA TYR A 232 14.06 -26.47 -0.22
C TYR A 232 13.13 -27.69 -0.32
N ASN A 233 13.45 -28.66 -1.18
CA ASN A 233 12.65 -29.87 -1.34
C ASN A 233 12.68 -30.76 -0.08
N TYR A 234 13.82 -30.82 0.60
CA TYR A 234 14.00 -31.55 1.85
C TYR A 234 13.16 -30.93 2.98
N TRP A 235 13.29 -29.61 3.22
CA TRP A 235 12.53 -28.92 4.24
C TRP A 235 11.02 -28.88 3.90
N LYS A 236 10.66 -28.81 2.62
CA LYS A 236 9.28 -28.97 2.16
C LYS A 236 8.73 -30.36 2.47
N LYS A 237 9.51 -31.41 2.22
CA LYS A 237 9.13 -32.79 2.56
C LYS A 237 8.98 -32.96 4.07
N CYS A 238 9.98 -32.53 4.85
CA CYS A 238 9.95 -32.62 6.31
C CYS A 238 8.81 -31.80 6.94
N SER A 239 8.46 -30.65 6.34
CA SER A 239 7.30 -29.85 6.72
C SER A 239 5.98 -30.59 6.46
N HIS A 240 5.83 -31.19 5.27
CA HIS A 240 4.65 -32.00 4.95
C HIS A 240 4.54 -33.20 5.89
N ASP A 241 5.64 -33.91 6.12
CA ASP A 241 5.68 -35.07 7.01
C ASP A 241 5.30 -34.67 8.46
N TYR A 242 5.73 -33.50 8.93
CA TYR A 242 5.35 -32.98 10.26
C TYR A 242 3.85 -32.61 10.35
N VAL A 243 3.29 -31.98 9.30
CA VAL A 243 1.86 -31.63 9.26
C VAL A 243 1.01 -32.90 9.24
N ASN A 244 1.35 -33.86 8.38
CA ASN A 244 0.65 -35.14 8.29
C ASN A 244 0.72 -35.91 9.62
N ALA A 245 1.89 -36.00 10.25
CA ALA A 245 2.04 -36.65 11.54
C ALA A 245 1.25 -35.95 12.67
N LYS A 246 0.96 -34.66 12.53
CA LYS A 246 0.14 -33.91 13.48
C LYS A 246 -1.35 -34.13 13.22
N GLU A 247 -1.77 -34.20 11.97
CA GLU A 247 -3.15 -34.57 11.59
C GLU A 247 -3.47 -36.01 12.02
N GLU A 248 -2.55 -36.95 11.82
CA GLU A 248 -2.68 -38.33 12.31
C GLU A 248 -2.83 -38.38 13.84
N LYS A 249 -2.05 -37.59 14.57
CA LYS A 249 -2.18 -37.50 16.04
C LYS A 249 -3.52 -36.93 16.48
N LEU A 250 -4.04 -35.90 15.79
CA LEU A 250 -5.35 -35.32 16.07
C LEU A 250 -6.47 -36.33 15.77
N GLN A 251 -6.39 -37.06 14.65
CA GLN A 251 -7.35 -38.12 14.32
C GLN A 251 -7.32 -39.26 15.34
N MET A 252 -6.13 -39.68 15.79
CA MET A 252 -5.98 -40.69 16.83
C MET A 252 -6.54 -40.26 18.19
N GLU A 253 -6.59 -38.96 18.47
CA GLU A 253 -7.15 -38.40 19.71
C GLU A 253 -8.70 -38.29 19.69
N ASP A 254 -9.31 -38.21 18.50
CA ASP A 254 -10.76 -38.13 18.33
C ASP A 254 -11.44 -39.51 18.19
N ILE A 255 -10.72 -40.53 17.69
CA ILE A 255 -11.21 -41.93 17.63
C ILE A 255 -11.69 -42.48 18.99
N PRO A 256 -10.98 -42.32 20.12
CA PRO A 256 -11.45 -42.81 21.42
C PRO A 256 -12.65 -42.04 21.98
N LYS A 257 -12.93 -40.80 21.52
CA LYS A 257 -14.10 -40.03 21.95
C LYS A 257 -15.39 -40.52 21.30
N VAL A 258 -15.32 -40.90 20.02
CA VAL A 258 -16.47 -41.44 19.27
C VAL A 258 -16.83 -42.86 19.74
N GLN A 259 -15.85 -43.67 20.16
CA GLN A 259 -16.08 -45.00 20.72
C GLN A 259 -16.64 -44.99 22.16
N ALA A 260 -16.60 -43.85 22.86
CA ALA A 260 -17.16 -43.69 24.20
C ALA A 260 -18.62 -43.17 24.19
N GLU A 261 -19.13 -42.75 23.04
CA GLU A 261 -20.50 -42.24 22.84
C GLU A 261 -21.44 -43.25 22.14
N MET A 262 -20.94 -44.46 21.85
CA MET A 262 -21.69 -45.59 21.28
C MET A 262 -21.81 -46.73 22.30
#